data_AF-A0A1H3XY23-F1
#
_entry.id   AF-A0A1H3XY23-F1
#
_cell.length_a   1.000
_cell.length_b   1.000
_cell.length_c   1.000
_cell.angle_alpha   90.00
_cell.angle_beta   90.00
_cell.angle_gamma   90.00
#
_symmetry.space_group_name_H-M   'P 1'
#
loop_
_entity.id
_entity.type
_entity.pdbx_description
1 polymer ?
#
loop_
_entity_poly.entity_id
_entity_poly.type
_entity_poly.pdbx_seq_one_letter_code
_entity_poly.pdbx_strand_id
1 'polypeptide(L)' 'MIKILILGFAILFIAILLMGIRVFFTKKGEFPSLHIGDSKPLQDKGIHCATSQDSEISRRESPIEKMLKSENI' A
#
# COMPACT_ATOMS: atom_id res chain seq x y z
N MET A 1 10.53 27.87 32.30
CA MET A 1 9.10 27.78 31.95
C MET A 1 8.89 28.09 30.46
N ILE A 2 8.81 29.35 30.02
CA ILE A 2 8.54 29.71 28.61
C ILE A 2 9.52 29.09 27.60
N LYS A 3 10.83 29.08 27.91
CA LYS A 3 11.86 28.51 26.99
C LYS A 3 11.60 27.04 26.63
N ILE A 4 11.12 26.26 27.60
CA ILE A 4 10.83 24.83 27.41
C ILE A 4 9.58 24.66 26.53
N LEU A 5 8.56 25.51 26.75
CA LEU A 5 7.36 25.50 25.91
C LEU A 5 7.69 25.84 24.45
N ILE A 6 8.49 26.88 24.21
CA ILE A 6 8.91 27.26 22.85
C ILE A 6 9.68 26.13 22.18
N LEU A 7 10.61 25.51 22.91
CA LEU A 7 11.39 24.38 22.38
C LEU A 7 10.48 23.18 22.06
N GLY A 8 9.51 22.86 22.93
CA GLY A 8 8.54 21.80 22.69
C GLY A 8 7.68 22.05 21.43
N PHE A 9 7.16 23.27 21.28
CA PHE A 9 6.40 23.66 20.09
C PHE A 9 7.26 23.60 18.82
N ALA A 10 8.52 24.04 18.87
CA ALA A 10 9.42 23.99 17.72
C ALA A 10 9.64 22.54 17.27
N ILE A 11 9.88 21.61 18.19
CA ILE A 11 10.06 20.19 17.88
C ILE A 11 8.77 19.58 17.32
N LEU A 12 7.63 19.85 17.95
CA LEU A 12 6.33 19.35 17.49
C LEU A 12 6.01 19.83 16.08
N PHE A 13 6.27 21.11 15.80
CA PHE A 13 6.05 21.70 14.49
C PHE A 13 6.93 21.04 13.43
N ILE A 14 8.22 20.82 13.72
CA ILE A 14 9.13 20.11 12.82
C ILE A 14 8.64 18.67 12.58
N ALA A 15 8.17 17.96 13.61
CA ALA A 15 7.66 16.61 13.47
C ALA A 15 6.44 16.55 12.52
N ILE A 16 5.50 17.48 12.66
CA ILE A 16 4.32 17.56 11.77
C ILE A 16 4.75 17.85 10.33
N LEU A 17 5.67 18.80 10.11
CA LEU A 17 6.18 19.12 8.78
C LEU A 17 6.88 17.94 8.12
N LEU A 18 7.70 17.19 8.87
CA LEU A 18 8.39 16.01 8.36
C LEU A 18 7.41 14.89 8.03
N MET A 19 6.40 14.65 8.87
CA MET A 19 5.37 13.64 8.63
C MET A 19 4.55 13.96 7.37
N GLY A 20 4.26 15.24 7.14
CA GLY A 20 3.52 15.72 5.98
C GLY A 20 4.40 16.16 4.80
N ILE A 21 5.67 15.76 4.71
CA ILE A 21 6.60 16.35 3.72
C ILE A 21 6.08 16.25 2.28
N ARG A 22 5.41 15.14 1.92
CA ARG A 22 4.78 15.00 0.60
C ARG A 22 3.58 15.92 0.41
N VAL A 23 2.81 16.15 1.46
CA VAL A 23 1.62 17.00 1.41
C VAL A 23 2.00 18.48 1.34
N PHE A 24 2.98 18.92 2.13
CA PHE A 24 3.39 20.32 2.20
C PHE A 24 4.33 20.74 1.07
N PHE A 25 5.20 19.86 0.59
CA PHE A 25 6.30 20.22 -0.33
C PHE A 25 6.19 19.60 -1.73
N THR A 26 5.12 18.84 -2.06
CA THR A 26 4.92 18.34 -3.43
C THR A 26 3.75 19.01 -4.12
N LYS A 27 3.84 19.17 -5.45
CA LYS A 27 2.83 19.85 -6.27
C LYS A 27 1.44 19.21 -6.22
N LYS A 28 1.35 17.92 -5.89
CA LYS A 28 0.07 17.22 -5.78
C LYS A 28 -0.61 17.47 -4.44
N GLY A 29 0.13 17.80 -3.38
CA GLY A 29 -0.44 18.15 -2.08
C GLY A 29 -1.31 17.06 -1.43
N GLU A 30 -1.22 15.82 -1.89
CA GLU A 30 -2.09 14.73 -1.49
C GLU A 30 -1.32 13.65 -0.73
N PHE A 31 -1.99 13.02 0.23
CA PHE A 31 -1.49 11.80 0.83
C PHE A 31 -1.46 10.67 -0.21
N PRO A 32 -0.42 9.82 -0.22
CA PRO A 32 -0.40 8.68 -1.11
C PRO A 32 -1.61 7.77 -0.86
N SER A 33 -2.19 7.24 -1.92
CA SER A 33 -3.30 6.28 -1.84
C SER A 33 -2.87 5.06 -1.01
N LEU A 34 -3.60 4.76 0.06
CA LEU A 34 -3.40 3.54 0.86
C LEU A 34 -4.10 2.32 0.23
N HIS A 35 -4.82 2.52 -0.87
CA HIS A 35 -5.41 1.43 -1.64
C HIS A 35 -4.32 0.62 -2.35
N ILE A 36 -4.21 -0.67 -2.00
CA ILE A 36 -3.31 -1.62 -2.68
C ILE A 36 -3.52 -1.58 -4.21
N GLY A 37 -4.78 -1.45 -4.64
CA GLY A 37 -5.16 -1.41 -6.05
C GLY A 37 -4.60 -0.23 -6.84
N ASP A 38 -4.23 0.88 -6.20
CA ASP A 38 -3.71 2.06 -6.88
C ASP A 38 -2.17 2.07 -6.94
N SER A 39 -1.53 1.15 -6.22
CA SER A 39 -0.08 1.10 -6.09
C SER A 39 0.57 0.24 -7.18
N LYS A 40 1.03 0.89 -8.25
CA LYS A 40 1.80 0.23 -9.33
C LYS A 40 2.94 -0.66 -8.81
N PRO A 41 3.77 -0.23 -7.84
CA PRO A 41 4.86 -1.09 -7.33
C PRO A 41 4.40 -2.38 -6.63
N LEU A 42 3.20 -2.40 -6.03
CA LEU A 42 2.66 -3.62 -5.43
C LEU A 42 2.03 -4.51 -6.50
N GLN A 43 1.35 -3.92 -7.49
CA GLN A 43 0.84 -4.65 -8.65
C GLN A 43 1.97 -5.32 -9.44
N ASP A 44 3.11 -4.64 -9.65
CA ASP A 44 4.28 -5.19 -10.34
C ASP A 44 4.88 -6.39 -9.57
N LYS A 45 4.64 -6.48 -8.26
CA LYS A 45 5.01 -7.62 -7.41
C LYS A 45 3.93 -8.71 -7.36
N GLY A 46 2.83 -8.56 -8.09
CA GLY A 46 1.67 -9.46 -8.07
C GLY A 46 0.87 -9.40 -6.76
N ILE A 47 1.04 -8.34 -5.96
CA ILE A 47 0.33 -8.17 -4.69
C ILE A 47 -0.99 -7.44 -4.96
N HIS A 48 -2.11 -8.17 -4.81
CA HIS A 48 -3.46 -7.64 -5.01
C HIS A 48 -4.29 -7.72 -3.72
N CYS A 49 -5.48 -7.11 -3.72
CA CYS A 49 -6.43 -7.26 -2.60
C CYS A 49 -6.80 -8.73 -2.41
N ALA A 50 -6.98 -9.17 -1.16
CA ALA A 50 -7.34 -10.56 -0.85
C ALA A 50 -8.57 -11.03 -1.64
N THR A 51 -9.61 -10.19 -1.75
CA THR A 51 -10.82 -10.52 -2.53
C THR A 51 -10.53 -10.69 -4.02
N SER A 52 -9.67 -9.86 -4.59
CA SER A 52 -9.27 -9.98 -6.00
C SER A 52 -8.45 -11.26 -6.23
N GLN A 53 -7.50 -11.56 -5.32
CA GLN A 53 -6.73 -12.80 -5.37
C GLN A 53 -7.62 -14.04 -5.26
N ASP A 54 -8.59 -14.02 -4.33
CA ASP A 54 -9.53 -15.12 -4.13
C ASP A 54 -10.41 -15.34 -5.38
N SER A 55 -10.91 -14.25 -5.97
CA SER A 55 -11.67 -14.31 -7.22
C SER A 55 -10.86 -14.82 -8.41
N GLU A 56 -9.56 -14.51 -8.46
CA GLU A 56 -8.65 -14.99 -9.50
C GLU A 56 -8.37 -16.50 -9.32
N ILE A 57 -8.11 -16.93 -8.09
CA ILE A 57 -7.88 -18.35 -7.76
C ILE A 57 -9.13 -19.18 -8.08
N SER A 58 -10.32 -18.69 -7.73
CA SER A 58 -11.58 -19.38 -8.03
C SER A 58 -11.85 -19.54 -9.54
N ARG A 59 -11.27 -18.69 -10.39
CA ARG A 59 -11.39 -18.78 -11.86
C ARG A 59 -10.33 -19.67 -12.50
N ARG A 60 -9.27 -20.02 -11.78
CA ARG A 60 -8.21 -20.91 -12.28
C ARG A 60 -8.65 -22.36 -12.11
N GLU A 61 -8.39 -23.19 -13.11
CA GLU A 61 -8.56 -24.65 -12.98
C GLU A 61 -7.78 -25.13 -11.75
N SER A 62 -8.43 -25.97 -10.95
CA SER A 62 -7.80 -26.49 -9.74
C SER A 62 -6.55 -27.28 -10.11
N PRO A 63 -5.48 -27.23 -9.29
CA PRO A 63 -4.30 -28.05 -9.54
C PRO A 63 -4.65 -29.53 -9.72
N ILE A 64 -5.68 -30.03 -9.02
CA ILE A 64 -6.14 -31.41 -9.13
C ILE A 64 -6.75 -31.70 -10.51
N GLU A 65 -7.58 -30.81 -11.06
CA GLU A 65 -8.12 -30.98 -12.42
C GLU A 65 -7.01 -31.02 -13.48
N LYS A 66 -5.97 -30.19 -13.32
CA LYS A 66 -4.81 -30.20 -14.22
C LYS A 66 -4.04 -31.53 -14.14
N MET A 67 -3.86 -32.07 -12.93
CA MET A 67 -3.19 -33.36 -12.74
C MET A 67 -4.01 -34.51 -13.35
N LEU A 68 -5.34 -34.55 -13.09
CA LEU A 68 -6.26 -35.55 -13.65
C LEU A 68 -6.30 -35.54 -15.18
N LYS A 69 -6.18 -34.36 -15.80
CA LYS A 69 -6.11 -34.20 -17.26
C LYS A 69 -4.77 -34.62 -17.84
N SER A 70 -3.67 -34.42 -17.10
CA SER A 70 -2.34 -34.89 -17.51
C SER A 70 -2.18 -36.41 -17.38
N GLU A 71 -2.89 -37.03 -16.43
CA GLU A 71 -2.89 -38.48 -16.20
C GLU A 71 -3.87 -39.24 -17.13
N ASN A 72 -4.86 -38.54 -17.70
CA ASN A 72 -5.76 -39.07 -18.75
C ASN A 72 -5.24 -38.83 -20.19
N ILE A 73 -3.91 -38.84 -20.38
CA ILE A 73 -3.26 -38.97 -21.70
C ILE A 73 -2.68 -40.38 -21.80
#